data_AF-A0A1B8CSE9-F1
#
_entry.id   AF-A0A1B8CSE9-F1
#
_cell.length_a   1.000
_cell.length_b   1.000
_cell.length_c   1.000
_cell.angle_alpha   90.00
_cell.angle_beta   90.00
_cell.angle_gamma   90.00
#
_symmetry.space_group_name_H-M   'P 1'
#
loop_
_entity.id
_entity.type
_entity.pdbx_description
1 polymer ?
#
loop_
_entity_poly.entity_id
_entity_poly.type
_entity_poly.pdbx_seq_one_letter_code
_entity_poly.pdbx_strand_id
1 'polypeptide(L)'
;MNLTRTPATSNIKAFTSGDGAAVAAAADELVATIHTGVTTANAQPVLSDLDALGLTTSVNTCNDHVTIVVDDTIAKKAAFTAACLGPDILADLTSQLAAAKALATAVTAKVSDLLKPTAAQLAGKISANIQRGVDAYTGVAGC
;
A
#
# COMPACT_ATOMS: atom_id res chain seq x y z
N MET A 1 -2.28 -21.23 4.55
CA MET A 1 -2.86 -19.89 4.77
C MET A 1 -3.13 -19.30 3.39
N ASN A 2 -4.40 -19.22 3.00
CA ASN A 2 -4.82 -18.87 1.63
C ASN A 2 -4.79 -17.34 1.46
N LEU A 3 -3.71 -16.81 0.89
CA LEU A 3 -3.38 -15.37 0.81
C LEU A 3 -4.07 -14.63 -0.34
N THR A 4 -5.25 -15.07 -0.80
CA THR A 4 -5.84 -14.61 -2.07
C THR A 4 -6.81 -13.43 -1.98
N ARG A 5 -6.97 -12.73 -0.85
CA ARG A 5 -7.81 -11.53 -0.78
C ARG A 5 -7.67 -10.78 0.54
N THR A 6 -7.09 -9.58 0.51
CA THR A 6 -7.29 -8.60 1.58
C THR A 6 -8.68 -7.95 1.45
N PRO A 7 -9.32 -7.51 2.54
CA PRO A 7 -10.64 -6.87 2.51
C PRO A 7 -10.73 -5.71 1.50
N ALA A 8 -9.64 -4.96 1.34
CA ALA A 8 -9.51 -3.87 0.37
C ALA A 8 -9.78 -4.31 -1.08
N THR A 9 -9.17 -5.41 -1.53
CA THR A 9 -9.37 -5.92 -2.91
C THR A 9 -10.79 -6.40 -3.17
N SER A 10 -11.47 -6.98 -2.16
CA SER A 10 -12.87 -7.39 -2.30
C SER A 10 -13.82 -6.19 -2.37
N ASN A 11 -13.59 -5.14 -1.57
CA ASN A 11 -14.45 -3.97 -1.53
C ASN A 11 -14.30 -3.12 -2.81
N ILE A 12 -13.07 -2.93 -3.29
CA ILE A 12 -12.82 -2.20 -4.55
C ILE A 12 -13.44 -2.94 -5.74
N LYS A 13 -13.23 -4.26 -5.84
CA LYS A 13 -13.83 -5.06 -6.93
C LYS A 13 -15.36 -5.04 -6.89
N ALA A 14 -15.96 -5.05 -5.70
CA ALA A 14 -17.40 -5.03 -5.51
C ALA A 14 -18.03 -3.62 -5.71
N PHE A 15 -17.24 -2.55 -5.63
CA PHE A 15 -17.74 -1.18 -5.77
C PHE A 15 -18.36 -0.97 -7.16
N THR A 16 -19.60 -0.52 -7.17
CA THR A 16 -20.38 -0.25 -8.40
C THR A 16 -20.97 1.16 -8.39
N SER A 17 -21.44 1.62 -7.22
CA SER A 17 -21.96 2.97 -6.97
C SER A 17 -22.00 3.24 -5.47
N GLY A 18 -22.22 4.49 -5.06
CA GLY A 18 -22.39 4.90 -3.67
C GLY A 18 -21.25 5.79 -3.17
N ASP A 19 -21.22 6.05 -1.87
CA ASP A 19 -20.28 6.96 -1.20
C ASP A 19 -18.85 6.42 -1.06
N GLY A 20 -18.62 5.15 -1.40
CA GLY A 20 -17.30 4.54 -1.31
C GLY A 20 -16.80 4.29 0.12
N ALA A 21 -17.65 4.39 1.15
CA ALA A 21 -17.23 4.28 2.55
C ALA A 21 -16.49 2.96 2.86
N ALA A 22 -16.89 1.85 2.25
CA ALA A 22 -16.21 0.56 2.41
C ALA A 22 -14.82 0.50 1.76
N VAL A 23 -14.56 1.34 0.75
CA VAL A 23 -13.26 1.47 0.10
C VAL A 23 -12.35 2.36 0.95
N ALA A 24 -12.84 3.52 1.39
CA ALA A 24 -12.12 4.41 2.29
C ALA A 24 -11.75 3.73 3.61
N ALA A 25 -12.69 3.03 4.25
CA ALA A 25 -12.42 2.29 5.49
C ALA A 25 -11.33 1.21 5.32
N ALA A 26 -11.30 0.54 4.17
CA ALA A 26 -10.26 -0.44 3.88
C ALA A 26 -8.90 0.20 3.58
N ALA A 27 -8.89 1.40 2.98
CA ALA A 27 -7.69 2.20 2.79
C ALA A 27 -7.12 2.69 4.13
N ASP A 28 -7.97 3.19 5.02
CA ASP A 28 -7.61 3.61 6.38
C ASP A 28 -7.07 2.44 7.21
N GLU A 29 -7.72 1.28 7.17
CA GLU A 29 -7.24 0.08 7.86
C GLU A 29 -5.85 -0.36 7.36
N LEU A 30 -5.62 -0.26 6.05
CA LEU A 30 -4.31 -0.54 5.44
C LEU A 30 -3.26 0.46 5.93
N VAL A 31 -3.54 1.76 5.91
CA VAL A 31 -2.63 2.81 6.39
C VAL A 31 -2.33 2.61 7.89
N ALA A 32 -3.34 2.33 8.71
CA ALA A 32 -3.17 2.05 10.13
C ALA A 32 -2.32 0.80 10.40
N THR A 33 -2.52 -0.26 9.61
CA THR A 33 -1.72 -1.48 9.67
C THR A 33 -0.26 -1.20 9.31
N ILE A 34 -0.01 -0.39 8.27
CA ILE A 34 1.34 0.03 7.88
C ILE A 34 1.99 0.85 9.01
N HIS A 35 1.28 1.81 9.61
CA HIS A 35 1.79 2.59 10.75
C HIS A 35 2.10 1.73 11.98
N THR A 36 1.27 0.73 12.25
CA THR A 36 1.55 -0.28 13.29
C THR A 36 2.83 -1.04 12.95
N GLY A 37 2.97 -1.49 11.70
CA GLY A 37 4.19 -2.14 11.21
C GLY A 37 5.44 -1.27 11.34
N VAL A 38 5.36 0.03 11.03
CA VAL A 38 6.44 1.01 11.24
C VAL A 38 6.84 1.07 12.72
N THR A 39 5.85 1.19 13.61
CA THR A 39 6.07 1.29 15.05
C THR A 39 6.73 0.03 15.59
N THR A 40 6.22 -1.14 15.20
CA THR A 40 6.80 -2.44 15.56
C THR A 40 8.22 -2.59 15.03
N ALA A 41 8.46 -2.29 13.75
CA ALA A 41 9.80 -2.35 13.16
C ALA A 41 10.79 -1.45 13.90
N ASN A 42 10.40 -0.21 14.21
CA ASN A 42 11.23 0.73 14.97
C ASN A 42 11.56 0.25 16.38
N ALA A 43 10.65 -0.48 17.03
CA ALA A 43 10.84 -1.05 18.36
C ALA A 43 11.73 -2.30 18.39
N GLN A 44 11.94 -2.98 17.26
CA GLN A 44 12.81 -4.15 17.18
C GLN A 44 14.29 -3.76 17.19
N PRO A 45 15.19 -4.62 17.72
CA PRO A 45 16.62 -4.48 17.48
C PRO A 45 16.94 -4.59 15.99
N VAL A 46 18.18 -4.27 15.61
CA VAL A 46 18.67 -4.59 14.25
C VAL A 46 18.52 -6.09 14.02
N LEU A 47 17.92 -6.45 12.89
CA LEU A 47 17.68 -7.83 12.50
C LEU A 47 19.02 -8.52 12.19
N SER A 48 19.10 -9.80 12.54
CA SER A 48 20.15 -10.64 11.97
C SER A 48 19.95 -10.79 10.46
N ASP A 49 21.01 -11.08 9.72
CA ASP A 49 20.90 -11.32 8.27
C ASP A 49 19.94 -12.46 7.95
N LEU A 50 19.87 -13.49 8.80
CA LEU A 50 18.94 -14.62 8.67
C LEU A 50 17.48 -14.19 8.85
N ASP A 51 17.18 -13.38 9.87
CA ASP A 51 15.82 -12.88 10.10
C ASP A 51 15.39 -11.94 8.97
N ALA A 52 16.30 -11.06 8.53
CA ALA A 52 16.04 -10.14 7.44
C ALA A 52 15.81 -10.87 6.10
N LEU A 53 16.55 -11.95 5.82
CA LEU A 53 16.30 -12.80 4.66
C LEU A 53 14.91 -13.45 4.70
N GLY A 54 14.47 -13.90 5.88
CA GLY A 54 13.14 -14.46 6.10
C GLY A 54 12.00 -13.48 5.81
N LEU A 55 12.24 -12.18 5.96
CA LEU A 55 11.25 -11.13 5.67
C LEU A 55 11.06 -10.86 4.19
N THR A 56 12.01 -11.24 3.33
CA THR A 56 11.97 -10.95 1.88
C THR A 56 10.68 -11.47 1.22
N THR A 57 10.25 -12.68 1.58
CA THR A 57 8.99 -13.28 1.07
C THR A 57 7.76 -12.50 1.51
N SER A 58 7.71 -12.10 2.78
CA SER A 58 6.61 -11.31 3.33
C SER A 58 6.53 -9.92 2.70
N VAL A 59 7.68 -9.28 2.44
CA VAL A 59 7.74 -7.99 1.75
C VAL A 59 7.31 -8.12 0.29
N ASN A 60 7.71 -9.17 -0.41
CA ASN A 60 7.22 -9.44 -1.77
C ASN A 60 5.71 -9.68 -1.81
N THR A 61 5.17 -10.43 -0.83
CA THR A 61 3.73 -10.67 -0.73
C THR A 61 2.97 -9.36 -0.50
N CYS A 62 3.49 -8.49 0.37
CA CYS A 62 2.95 -7.15 0.58
C CYS A 62 2.97 -6.33 -0.72
N ASN A 63 4.10 -6.36 -1.46
CA ASN A 63 4.21 -5.69 -2.75
C ASN A 63 3.16 -6.20 -3.76
N ASP A 64 2.94 -7.50 -3.85
CA ASP A 64 1.94 -8.09 -4.75
C ASP A 64 0.52 -7.64 -4.37
N HIS A 65 0.20 -7.62 -3.07
CA HIS A 65 -1.10 -7.13 -2.59
C HIS A 65 -1.31 -5.64 -2.88
N VAL A 66 -0.30 -4.80 -2.66
CA VAL A 66 -0.36 -3.38 -3.02
C VAL A 66 -0.56 -3.21 -4.52
N THR A 67 0.13 -4.01 -5.34
CA THR A 67 -0.04 -4.00 -6.80
C THR A 67 -1.48 -4.30 -7.18
N ILE A 68 -2.07 -5.36 -6.62
CA ILE A 68 -3.46 -5.75 -6.91
C ILE A 68 -4.44 -4.66 -6.49
N VAL A 69 -4.27 -4.07 -5.30
CA VAL A 69 -5.14 -2.98 -4.82
C VAL A 69 -5.06 -1.76 -5.75
N VAL A 70 -3.86 -1.36 -6.16
CA VAL A 70 -3.68 -0.25 -7.11
C VAL A 70 -4.33 -0.57 -8.45
N ASP A 71 -4.09 -1.76 -9.01
CA ASP A 71 -4.65 -2.16 -10.30
C ASP A 71 -6.19 -2.21 -10.24
N ASP A 72 -6.77 -2.75 -9.16
CA ASP A 72 -8.22 -2.79 -8.94
C ASP A 72 -8.82 -1.37 -8.82
N THR A 73 -8.13 -0.48 -8.09
CA THR A 73 -8.55 0.93 -7.94
C THR A 73 -8.50 1.66 -9.27
N ILE A 74 -7.46 1.46 -10.07
CA ILE A 74 -7.35 2.02 -11.42
C ILE A 74 -8.46 1.46 -12.33
N ALA A 75 -8.73 0.15 -12.27
CA ALA A 75 -9.77 -0.49 -13.08
C ALA A 75 -11.18 0.06 -12.76
N LYS A 76 -11.40 0.54 -11.52
CA LYS A 76 -12.66 1.13 -11.06
C LYS A 76 -12.76 2.65 -11.24
N LYS A 77 -11.75 3.28 -11.84
CA LYS A 77 -11.68 4.75 -12.02
C LYS A 77 -12.97 5.37 -12.58
N ALA A 78 -13.59 4.75 -13.59
CA ALA A 78 -14.84 5.25 -14.16
C ALA A 78 -15.99 5.27 -13.13
N ALA A 79 -16.12 4.22 -12.31
CA ALA A 79 -17.15 4.12 -11.28
C ALA A 79 -16.91 5.13 -10.15
N PHE A 80 -15.67 5.28 -9.69
CA PHE A 80 -15.32 6.28 -8.67
C PHE A 80 -15.51 7.70 -9.17
N THR A 81 -15.16 7.98 -10.44
CA THR A 81 -15.41 9.30 -11.05
C THR A 81 -16.91 9.59 -11.17
N ALA A 82 -17.71 8.61 -11.60
CA ALA A 82 -19.17 8.74 -11.67
C ALA A 82 -19.82 8.93 -10.29
N ALA A 83 -19.19 8.42 -9.24
CA ALA A 83 -19.58 8.62 -7.85
C ALA A 83 -18.94 9.86 -7.19
N CYS A 84 -18.17 10.65 -7.94
CA CYS A 84 -17.49 11.86 -7.46
C CYS A 84 -16.40 11.66 -6.41
N LEU A 85 -15.88 10.44 -6.31
CA LEU A 85 -14.87 10.05 -5.33
C LEU A 85 -13.43 10.26 -5.82
N GLY A 86 -13.22 10.93 -6.96
CA GLY A 86 -11.90 11.15 -7.55
C GLY A 86 -10.88 11.76 -6.57
N PRO A 87 -11.20 12.89 -5.91
CA PRO A 87 -10.33 13.52 -4.91
C PRO A 87 -10.08 12.65 -3.68
N ASP A 88 -11.09 11.93 -3.19
CA ASP A 88 -10.97 11.08 -2.00
C ASP A 88 -10.05 9.88 -2.27
N ILE A 89 -10.24 9.21 -3.41
CA ILE A 89 -9.35 8.11 -3.83
C ILE A 89 -7.91 8.61 -4.04
N LEU A 90 -7.73 9.81 -4.58
CA LEU A 90 -6.40 10.43 -4.69
C LEU A 90 -5.77 10.68 -3.31
N ALA A 91 -6.54 11.15 -2.34
CA ALA A 91 -6.09 11.37 -0.97
C ALA A 91 -5.67 10.05 -0.31
N ASP A 92 -6.47 8.99 -0.45
CA ASP A 92 -6.18 7.65 0.05
C ASP A 92 -4.88 7.09 -0.53
N LEU A 93 -4.71 7.17 -1.85
CA LEU A 93 -3.49 6.72 -2.53
C LEU A 93 -2.26 7.51 -2.09
N THR A 94 -2.40 8.82 -1.87
CA THR A 94 -1.32 9.68 -1.38
C THR A 94 -0.93 9.33 0.06
N SER A 95 -1.92 9.06 0.92
CA SER A 95 -1.72 8.61 2.30
C SER A 95 -0.99 7.26 2.35
N GLN A 96 -1.43 6.29 1.54
CA GLN A 96 -0.77 4.99 1.41
C GLN A 96 0.67 5.12 0.91
N LEU A 97 0.94 6.04 -0.02
CA LEU A 97 2.30 6.28 -0.52
C LEU A 97 3.21 6.82 0.60
N ALA A 98 2.72 7.76 1.40
CA ALA A 98 3.45 8.30 2.54
C ALA A 98 3.74 7.22 3.60
N ALA A 99 2.73 6.41 3.94
CA ALA A 99 2.86 5.31 4.88
C ALA A 99 3.86 4.24 4.39
N ALA A 100 3.81 3.88 3.10
CA ALA A 100 4.73 2.93 2.48
C ALA A 100 6.18 3.42 2.54
N LYS A 101 6.43 4.71 2.26
CA LYS A 101 7.76 5.33 2.37
C LYS A 101 8.27 5.34 3.82
N ALA A 102 7.40 5.57 4.78
CA ALA A 102 7.75 5.51 6.21
C ALA A 102 8.14 4.08 6.62
N LEU A 103 7.38 3.06 6.21
CA LEU A 103 7.69 1.65 6.48
C LEU A 103 9.00 1.23 5.84
N ALA A 104 9.21 1.60 4.58
CA ALA A 104 10.47 1.37 3.87
C ALA A 104 11.68 1.91 4.63
N THR A 105 11.57 3.14 5.14
CA THR A 105 12.63 3.80 5.91
C THR A 105 12.89 3.05 7.22
N ALA A 106 11.82 2.71 7.96
CA ALA A 106 11.92 1.97 9.21
C ALA A 106 12.56 0.59 9.03
N VAL A 107 12.12 -0.18 8.02
CA VAL A 107 12.68 -1.50 7.72
C VAL A 107 14.14 -1.39 7.27
N THR A 108 14.48 -0.43 6.42
CA THR A 108 15.86 -0.22 5.95
C THR A 108 16.81 0.14 7.09
N ALA A 109 16.31 0.81 8.14
CA ALA A 109 17.08 1.11 9.34
C ALA A 109 17.34 -0.12 10.24
N LYS A 110 16.61 -1.22 10.03
CA LYS A 110 16.70 -2.45 10.83
C LYS A 110 17.42 -3.59 10.13
N VAL A 111 17.79 -3.44 8.87
CA VAL A 111 18.60 -4.42 8.15
C VAL A 111 20.08 -4.05 8.18
N SER A 112 20.94 -5.05 8.05
CA SER A 112 22.38 -4.86 7.91
C SER A 112 22.73 -4.09 6.63
N ASP A 113 23.93 -3.49 6.59
CA ASP A 113 24.42 -2.77 5.40
C ASP A 113 24.40 -3.62 4.12
N LEU A 114 24.58 -4.94 4.26
CA LEU A 114 24.52 -5.90 3.15
C LEU A 114 23.12 -5.96 2.52
N LEU A 115 22.07 -5.82 3.33
CA LEU A 115 20.67 -6.00 2.92
C LEU A 115 19.94 -4.67 2.64
N LYS A 116 20.51 -3.53 3.02
CA LYS A 116 19.97 -2.19 2.71
C LYS A 116 19.64 -2.00 1.22
N PRO A 117 20.47 -2.42 0.24
CA PRO A 117 20.14 -2.28 -1.18
C PRO A 117 18.88 -3.06 -1.58
N THR A 118 18.72 -4.27 -1.05
CA THR A 118 17.55 -5.12 -1.31
C THR A 118 16.29 -4.52 -0.68
N ALA A 119 16.38 -4.06 0.57
CA ALA A 119 15.28 -3.37 1.26
C ALA A 119 14.86 -2.10 0.50
N ALA A 120 15.83 -1.29 0.05
CA ALA A 120 15.56 -0.10 -0.74
C ALA A 120 14.93 -0.42 -2.10
N GLN A 121 15.36 -1.49 -2.78
CA GLN A 121 14.75 -1.92 -4.05
C GLN A 121 13.28 -2.33 -3.85
N LEU A 122 12.99 -3.12 -2.82
CA LEU A 122 11.63 -3.56 -2.50
C LEU A 122 10.72 -2.38 -2.15
N ALA A 123 11.20 -1.49 -1.28
CA ALA A 123 10.53 -0.24 -0.95
C ALA A 123 10.23 0.63 -2.18
N GLY A 124 11.19 0.71 -3.11
CA GLY A 124 11.06 1.44 -4.37
C GLY A 124 9.95 0.88 -5.25
N LYS A 125 9.83 -0.46 -5.36
CA LYS A 125 8.75 -1.11 -6.12
C LYS A 125 7.36 -0.80 -5.55
N ILE A 126 7.20 -0.91 -4.23
CA ILE A 126 5.93 -0.59 -3.55
C ILE A 126 5.55 0.86 -3.79
N SER A 127 6.49 1.79 -3.57
CA SER A 127 6.26 3.22 -3.75
C SER A 127 5.92 3.57 -5.20
N ALA A 128 6.61 2.96 -6.16
CA ALA A 128 6.35 3.16 -7.59
C ALA A 128 4.96 2.66 -8.01
N ASN A 129 4.50 1.51 -7.46
CA ASN A 129 3.16 1.02 -7.74
C ASN A 129 2.08 1.94 -7.17
N ILE A 130 2.21 2.40 -5.92
CA ILE A 130 1.22 3.33 -5.37
C ILE A 130 1.24 4.66 -6.14
N GLN A 131 2.42 5.13 -6.57
CA GLN A 131 2.54 6.32 -7.41
C GLN A 131 1.79 6.17 -8.74
N ARG A 132 1.80 4.98 -9.38
CA ARG A 132 0.96 4.73 -10.58
C ARG A 132 -0.53 4.98 -10.30
N GLY A 133 -1.01 4.59 -9.12
CA GLY A 133 -2.38 4.89 -8.68
C GLY A 133 -2.61 6.39 -8.53
N VAL A 134 -1.73 7.08 -7.81
CA VAL A 134 -1.78 8.55 -7.64
C VAL A 134 -1.82 9.25 -8.99
N ASP A 135 -0.94 8.87 -9.91
CA ASP A 135 -0.88 9.44 -11.26
C ASP A 135 -2.17 9.18 -12.03
N ALA A 136 -2.75 7.99 -11.89
CA ALA A 136 -4.02 7.64 -12.51
C ALA A 136 -5.21 8.46 -11.98
N TYR A 137 -5.17 8.95 -10.74
CA TYR A 137 -6.25 9.75 -10.14
C TYR A 137 -5.98 11.25 -10.10
N THR A 138 -4.75 11.68 -10.38
CA THR A 138 -4.39 13.08 -10.48
C THR A 138 -5.22 13.77 -11.57
N GLY A 139 -5.89 14.86 -11.21
CA GLY A 139 -6.75 15.63 -12.12
C GLY A 139 -8.11 14.99 -12.42
N VAL A 140 -8.47 13.87 -11.76
CA VAL A 140 -9.84 13.37 -11.79
C VAL A 140 -10.70 14.32 -10.97
N ALA A 141 -11.72 14.90 -11.60
CA ALA A 141 -12.63 15.83 -10.94
C ALA A 141 -13.42 15.11 -9.84
N GLY A 142 -13.62 15.82 -8.73
CA GLY A 142 -14.79 15.60 -7.88
C GLY A 142 -16.00 16.29 -8.51
N CYS A 143 -17.19 15.82 -8.19
CA CYS A 143 -18.33 16.72 -8.09
C CYS A 143 -18.42 17.20 -6.64
#